data_AF-Q9X845-F1
#
_entry.id   AF-Q9X845-F1
#
_cell.length_a   1.000
_cell.length_b   1.000
_cell.length_c   1.000
_cell.angle_alpha   90.00
_cell.angle_beta   90.00
_cell.angle_gamma   90.00
#
_symmetry.space_group_name_H-M   'P 1'
#
loop_
_entity.id
_entity.type
_entity.pdbx_description
1 polymer ?
#
loop_
_entity_poly.entity_id
_entity_poly.type
_entity_poly.pdbx_seq_one_letter_code
_entity_poly.pdbx_strand_id
1 'polypeptide(L)'
;MNTTPQADPKDRPARLTVGVVGAGRVGPALAASLQLAGHRPVAVSGVSDASRRRAAALLPDVPLMTPAEVLQHAELVLLTVPDDALPGLVTGLAETGAVRPGQLLVHTSGRYGARVLDPALRAGALPLALHPAMTFTGTPVDVQRLAGCTFGVTAPEELRLAAEALVIEMGGEPEWIAEDRRPLYHAALALGSNHLITLVAQSMELLRTAGVTAPDRMLGPLLGASLDNALRSGDAALTGPVARGDAGTVAAHIVELREHAPQAVAGYLAMARATADRALDHGLLKPELAEDLLGVLAENAPGTSPTGAPAADAPAGPDRTPDAKTDPEGAPGPEDVPAPDGSTGPDGPTDAARGAATDGPAKDGPHRRKRTPDADADAGSEGAPAPEGTPDPDGPDGPTGPERPAGPTGPTGTDDGGAR
;
A
#
# COMPACT_ATOMS: atom_id res chain seq x y z
N MET A 1 -15.97 24.07 31.84
CA MET A 1 -15.46 22.68 31.74
C MET A 1 -16.67 21.77 31.62
N ASN A 2 -17.08 21.43 30.41
CA ASN A 2 -18.14 20.44 30.18
C ASN A 2 -17.50 19.05 30.24
N THR A 3 -17.64 18.37 31.37
CA THR A 3 -17.34 16.95 31.51
C THR A 3 -18.54 16.15 31.04
N THR A 4 -18.58 15.82 29.76
CA THR A 4 -19.48 14.78 29.27
C THR A 4 -19.03 13.45 29.89
N PRO A 5 -19.91 12.70 30.59
CA PRO A 5 -19.54 11.42 31.18
C PRO A 5 -19.07 10.45 30.10
N GLN A 6 -17.89 9.87 30.29
CA GLN A 6 -17.38 8.80 29.44
C GLN A 6 -18.26 7.56 29.66
N ALA A 7 -18.93 7.10 28.60
CA ALA A 7 -19.88 5.99 28.65
C ALA A 7 -19.26 4.71 29.27
N ASP A 8 -20.04 4.00 30.08
CA ASP A 8 -19.66 2.74 30.73
C ASP A 8 -19.21 1.72 29.68
N PRO A 9 -18.12 0.96 29.87
CA PRO A 9 -17.70 -0.11 28.97
C PRO A 9 -18.82 -1.10 28.59
N LYS A 10 -19.85 -1.24 29.43
CA LYS A 10 -21.03 -2.09 29.20
C LYS A 10 -22.04 -1.52 28.20
N ASP A 11 -21.97 -0.22 27.90
CA ASP A 11 -22.86 0.48 26.96
C ASP A 11 -22.29 0.53 25.53
N ARG A 12 -21.17 -0.15 25.26
CA ARG A 12 -20.54 -0.18 23.93
C ARG A 12 -21.13 -1.32 23.06
N PRO A 13 -21.22 -1.14 21.73
CA PRO A 13 -21.78 -2.15 20.81
C PRO A 13 -21.08 -3.52 20.94
N ALA A 14 -21.77 -4.60 20.56
CA ALA A 14 -21.37 -5.99 20.80
C ALA A 14 -19.87 -6.25 20.54
N ARG A 15 -19.17 -6.80 21.55
CA ARG A 15 -17.73 -7.12 21.47
C ARG A 15 -17.49 -8.48 20.85
N LEU A 16 -16.97 -8.46 19.63
CA LEU A 16 -16.64 -9.66 18.87
C LEU A 16 -15.38 -10.37 19.40
N THR A 17 -15.39 -11.70 19.37
CA THR A 17 -14.15 -12.48 19.43
C THR A 17 -13.46 -12.48 18.06
N VAL A 18 -12.15 -12.20 18.04
CA VAL A 18 -11.36 -12.01 16.82
C VAL A 18 -10.37 -13.15 16.64
N GLY A 19 -10.38 -13.72 15.44
CA GLY A 19 -9.46 -14.76 14.99
C GLY A 19 -8.59 -14.25 13.86
N VAL A 20 -7.33 -14.66 13.81
CA VAL A 20 -6.40 -14.29 12.73
C VAL A 20 -5.89 -15.53 12.03
N VAL A 21 -6.19 -15.69 10.74
CA VAL A 21 -5.57 -16.70 9.88
C VAL A 21 -4.46 -16.03 9.07
N GLY A 22 -3.22 -16.29 9.48
CA GLY A 22 -2.01 -15.74 8.86
C GLY A 22 -1.38 -14.62 9.69
N ALA A 23 -0.49 -14.96 10.61
CA ALA A 23 0.29 -14.02 11.44
C ALA A 23 1.43 -13.30 10.67
N GLY A 24 1.14 -12.87 9.43
CA GLY A 24 1.97 -11.99 8.62
C GLY A 24 2.05 -10.57 9.20
N ARG A 25 2.44 -9.58 8.40
CA ARG A 25 2.60 -8.20 8.90
C ARG A 25 1.26 -7.51 9.24
N VAL A 26 0.17 -7.93 8.60
CA VAL A 26 -1.15 -7.28 8.67
C VAL A 26 -2.01 -7.83 9.81
N GLY A 27 -2.26 -9.14 9.83
CA GLY A 27 -3.23 -9.77 10.74
C GLY A 27 -3.08 -9.42 12.22
N PRO A 28 -1.89 -9.61 12.83
CA PRO A 28 -1.66 -9.26 14.22
C PRO A 28 -1.81 -7.77 14.51
N ALA A 29 -1.47 -6.87 13.57
CA ALA A 29 -1.64 -5.44 13.74
C ALA A 29 -3.12 -5.03 13.72
N LEU A 30 -3.92 -5.61 12.82
CA LEU A 30 -5.37 -5.38 12.79
C LEU A 30 -6.07 -5.94 14.04
N ALA A 31 -5.71 -7.15 14.46
CA ALA A 31 -6.27 -7.74 15.67
C ALA A 31 -5.91 -6.93 16.93
N ALA A 32 -4.68 -6.41 17.02
CA ALA A 32 -4.29 -5.49 18.09
C ALA A 32 -5.08 -4.17 18.04
N SER A 33 -5.34 -3.61 16.84
CA SER A 33 -6.19 -2.42 16.70
C SER A 33 -7.64 -2.68 17.17
N LEU A 34 -8.22 -3.80 16.73
CA LEU A 34 -9.54 -4.24 17.21
C LEU A 34 -9.56 -4.49 18.73
N GLN A 35 -8.46 -4.96 19.31
CA GLN A 35 -8.34 -5.10 20.77
C GLN A 35 -8.40 -3.74 21.49
N LEU A 36 -7.76 -2.71 20.94
CA LEU A 36 -7.83 -1.34 21.47
C LEU A 36 -9.26 -0.77 21.36
N ALA A 37 -10.01 -1.14 20.33
CA ALA A 37 -11.42 -0.82 20.19
C ALA A 37 -12.32 -1.61 21.17
N GLY A 38 -11.79 -2.66 21.81
CA GLY A 38 -12.44 -3.46 22.84
C GLY A 38 -12.94 -4.83 22.37
N HIS A 39 -12.68 -5.23 21.13
CA HIS A 39 -12.86 -6.61 20.69
C HIS A 39 -11.83 -7.53 21.36
N ARG A 40 -12.02 -8.84 21.24
CA ARG A 40 -11.20 -9.82 21.96
C ARG A 40 -10.51 -10.77 20.99
N PRO A 41 -9.23 -10.54 20.65
CA PRO A 41 -8.44 -11.58 19.98
C PRO A 41 -8.39 -12.86 20.82
N VAL A 42 -8.76 -13.99 20.22
CA VAL A 42 -8.86 -15.30 20.92
C VAL A 42 -8.05 -16.41 20.26
N ALA A 43 -7.68 -16.27 19.00
CA ALA A 43 -6.91 -17.28 18.27
C ALA A 43 -6.12 -16.65 17.13
N VAL A 44 -4.90 -17.13 16.89
CA VAL A 44 -4.06 -16.71 15.78
C VAL A 44 -3.41 -17.91 15.12
N SER A 45 -3.29 -17.93 13.80
CA SER A 45 -2.59 -18.96 13.04
C SER A 45 -1.34 -18.39 12.38
N GLY A 46 -0.21 -19.08 12.52
CA GLY A 46 1.06 -18.71 11.92
C GLY A 46 2.07 -19.85 11.95
N VAL A 47 2.64 -20.19 10.79
CA VAL A 47 3.51 -21.37 10.66
C VAL A 47 4.99 -21.06 10.83
N SER A 48 5.47 -19.92 10.32
CA SER A 48 6.90 -19.56 10.35
C SER A 48 7.31 -18.91 11.66
N ASP A 49 8.59 -19.05 12.03
CA ASP A 49 9.14 -18.42 13.24
C ASP A 49 8.94 -16.90 13.26
N ALA A 50 9.06 -16.24 12.09
CA ALA A 50 8.79 -14.82 11.97
C ALA A 50 7.33 -14.48 12.29
N SER A 51 6.39 -15.33 11.88
CA SER A 51 4.96 -15.15 12.16
C SER A 51 4.66 -15.39 13.64
N ARG A 52 5.26 -16.43 14.24
CA ARG A 52 5.12 -16.75 15.67
C ARG A 52 5.67 -15.64 16.56
N ARG A 53 6.88 -15.14 16.27
CA ARG A 53 7.48 -14.01 17.00
C ARG A 53 6.61 -12.75 16.91
N ARG A 54 6.05 -12.48 15.74
CA ARG A 54 5.17 -11.32 15.56
C ARG A 54 3.86 -11.47 16.32
N ALA A 55 3.24 -12.65 16.28
CA ALA A 55 2.06 -12.95 17.09
C ALA A 55 2.35 -12.74 18.59
N ALA A 56 3.46 -13.29 19.11
CA ALA A 56 3.85 -13.09 20.50
C ALA A 56 4.10 -11.61 20.87
N ALA A 57 4.64 -10.81 19.95
CA ALA A 57 4.93 -9.41 20.20
C ALA A 57 3.68 -8.52 20.19
N LEU A 58 2.71 -8.79 19.31
CA LEU A 58 1.50 -7.96 19.14
C LEU A 58 0.27 -8.51 19.87
N LEU A 59 0.27 -9.81 20.18
CA LEU A 59 -0.86 -10.56 20.74
C LEU A 59 -0.33 -11.57 21.81
N PRO A 60 0.35 -11.12 22.88
CA PRO A 60 1.09 -11.99 23.80
C PRO A 60 0.25 -13.06 24.51
N ASP A 61 -1.05 -12.83 24.68
CA ASP A 61 -1.98 -13.72 25.39
C ASP A 61 -2.86 -14.55 24.45
N VAL A 62 -2.64 -14.47 23.13
CA VAL A 62 -3.49 -15.13 22.13
C VAL A 62 -2.85 -16.45 21.70
N PRO A 63 -3.52 -17.59 21.88
CA PRO A 63 -2.95 -18.90 21.52
C PRO A 63 -2.77 -19.06 20.01
N LEU A 64 -1.69 -19.74 19.62
CA LEU A 64 -1.47 -20.21 18.26
C LEU A 64 -2.31 -21.46 17.99
N MET A 65 -3.09 -21.43 16.92
CA MET A 65 -4.03 -22.49 16.53
C MET A 65 -3.95 -22.78 15.03
N THR A 66 -4.50 -23.92 14.61
CA THR A 66 -4.73 -24.20 13.19
C THR A 66 -5.80 -23.26 12.62
N PRO A 67 -5.83 -23.01 11.29
CA PRO A 67 -6.87 -22.17 10.69
C PRO A 67 -8.30 -22.60 11.04
N ALA A 68 -8.60 -23.91 11.03
CA ALA A 68 -9.92 -24.41 11.37
C ALA A 68 -10.31 -24.12 12.83
N GLU A 69 -9.38 -24.32 13.77
CA GLU A 69 -9.60 -23.97 15.18
C GLU A 69 -9.80 -22.46 15.37
N VAL A 70 -9.08 -21.60 14.63
CA VAL A 70 -9.32 -20.15 14.66
C VAL A 70 -10.78 -19.82 14.32
N LEU A 71 -11.32 -20.42 13.24
CA LEU A 71 -12.72 -20.23 12.85
C LEU A 71 -13.71 -20.74 13.90
N GLN A 72 -13.37 -21.81 14.63
CA GLN A 72 -14.24 -22.34 15.70
C GLN A 72 -14.35 -21.42 16.93
N HIS A 73 -13.34 -20.59 17.20
CA HIS A 73 -13.30 -19.77 18.42
C HIS A 73 -13.71 -18.30 18.19
N ALA A 74 -13.70 -17.81 16.96
CA ALA A 74 -13.88 -16.39 16.65
C ALA A 74 -15.19 -16.06 15.93
N GLU A 75 -15.83 -14.94 16.27
CA GLU A 75 -17.00 -14.40 15.57
C GLU A 75 -16.60 -13.56 14.35
N LEU A 76 -15.45 -12.88 14.44
CA LEU A 76 -14.79 -12.14 13.37
C LEU A 76 -13.45 -12.79 13.04
N VAL A 77 -13.26 -13.23 11.80
CA VAL A 77 -12.02 -13.88 11.36
C VAL A 77 -11.35 -13.05 10.28
N LEU A 78 -10.09 -12.69 10.52
CA LEU A 78 -9.22 -12.00 9.58
C LEU A 78 -8.39 -13.01 8.77
N LEU A 79 -8.61 -13.08 7.47
CA LEU A 79 -7.82 -13.84 6.51
C LEU A 79 -6.74 -12.94 5.91
N THR A 80 -5.53 -13.02 6.48
CA THR A 80 -4.40 -12.16 6.12
C THR A 80 -3.24 -13.00 5.55
N VAL A 81 -3.55 -13.71 4.48
CA VAL A 81 -2.63 -14.57 3.71
C VAL A 81 -2.24 -13.92 2.38
N PRO A 82 -1.20 -14.40 1.67
CA PRO A 82 -0.89 -13.93 0.33
C PRO A 82 -2.08 -14.07 -0.63
N ASP A 83 -2.23 -13.12 -1.54
CA ASP A 83 -3.36 -13.04 -2.48
C ASP A 83 -3.58 -14.36 -3.23
N ASP A 84 -2.53 -14.97 -3.77
CA ASP A 84 -2.66 -16.21 -4.56
C ASP A 84 -3.06 -17.43 -3.72
N ALA A 85 -2.86 -17.37 -2.39
CA ALA A 85 -3.28 -18.44 -1.48
C ALA A 85 -4.74 -18.27 -1.01
N LEU A 86 -5.31 -17.07 -1.10
CA LEU A 86 -6.62 -16.75 -0.54
C LEU A 86 -7.76 -17.60 -1.12
N PRO A 87 -7.94 -17.76 -2.46
CA PRO A 87 -9.04 -18.56 -3.00
C PRO A 87 -8.99 -20.02 -2.56
N GLY A 88 -7.80 -20.62 -2.56
CA GLY A 88 -7.59 -22.01 -2.13
C GLY A 88 -7.84 -22.20 -0.65
N LEU A 89 -7.38 -21.27 0.19
CA LEU A 89 -7.65 -21.28 1.63
C LEU A 89 -9.15 -21.22 1.92
N VAL A 90 -9.86 -20.27 1.30
CA VAL A 90 -11.31 -20.09 1.52
C VAL A 90 -12.09 -21.34 1.11
N THR A 91 -11.73 -21.94 -0.04
CA THR A 91 -12.36 -23.18 -0.51
C THR A 91 -12.13 -24.32 0.49
N GLY A 92 -10.88 -24.53 0.93
CA GLY A 92 -10.58 -25.59 1.91
C GLY A 92 -11.24 -25.38 3.28
N LEU A 93 -11.35 -24.13 3.75
CA LEU A 93 -12.06 -23.82 5.00
C LEU A 93 -13.57 -24.11 4.90
N ALA A 94 -14.18 -23.85 3.74
CA ALA A 94 -15.58 -24.17 3.50
C ALA A 94 -15.81 -25.69 3.40
N GLU A 95 -14.96 -26.41 2.67
CA GLU A 95 -15.06 -27.87 2.47
C GLU A 95 -14.85 -28.67 3.77
N THR A 96 -14.00 -28.16 4.66
CA THR A 96 -13.78 -28.77 5.99
C THR A 96 -14.93 -28.52 6.97
N GLY A 97 -15.93 -27.70 6.60
CA GLY A 97 -17.05 -27.33 7.48
C GLY A 97 -16.64 -26.44 8.66
N ALA A 98 -15.46 -25.81 8.60
CA ALA A 98 -14.95 -24.96 9.68
C ALA A 98 -15.69 -23.62 9.77
N VAL A 99 -16.29 -23.17 8.66
CA VAL A 99 -17.05 -21.92 8.57
C VAL A 99 -18.38 -22.04 9.31
N ARG A 100 -18.68 -21.07 10.18
CA ARG A 100 -19.93 -21.05 10.96
C ARG A 100 -20.92 -20.03 10.38
N PRO A 101 -22.23 -20.35 10.35
CA PRO A 101 -23.25 -19.37 9.98
C PRO A 101 -23.20 -18.11 10.85
N GLY A 102 -23.32 -16.94 10.23
CA GLY A 102 -23.28 -15.63 10.89
C GLY A 102 -21.86 -15.12 11.23
N GLN A 103 -20.81 -15.88 10.92
CA GLN A 103 -19.43 -15.48 11.18
C GLN A 103 -18.98 -14.40 10.19
N LEU A 104 -18.42 -13.29 10.69
CA LEU A 104 -17.81 -12.26 9.85
C LEU A 104 -16.45 -12.75 9.35
N LEU A 105 -16.27 -12.79 8.04
CA LEU A 105 -15.04 -13.25 7.40
C LEU A 105 -14.45 -12.10 6.59
N VAL A 106 -13.37 -11.52 7.11
CA VAL A 106 -12.67 -10.38 6.50
C VAL A 106 -11.42 -10.89 5.81
N HIS A 107 -11.17 -10.50 4.56
CA HIS A 107 -9.81 -10.55 4.01
C HIS A 107 -9.25 -9.15 3.81
N THR A 108 -7.92 -9.07 3.71
CA THR A 108 -7.21 -7.79 3.52
C THR A 108 -6.50 -7.71 2.17
N SER A 109 -6.86 -8.54 1.20
CA SER A 109 -6.34 -8.39 -0.17
C SER A 109 -6.80 -7.05 -0.78
N GLY A 110 -5.88 -6.32 -1.40
CA GLY A 110 -6.22 -5.17 -2.22
C GLY A 110 -6.80 -5.57 -3.59
N ARG A 111 -6.38 -6.74 -4.11
CA ARG A 111 -6.73 -7.27 -5.43
C ARG A 111 -8.12 -7.88 -5.51
N TYR A 112 -8.53 -8.63 -4.49
CA TYR A 112 -9.84 -9.29 -4.47
C TYR A 112 -10.91 -8.39 -3.84
N GLY A 113 -12.13 -8.48 -4.35
CA GLY A 113 -13.33 -8.04 -3.64
C GLY A 113 -13.94 -9.17 -2.83
N ALA A 114 -15.16 -8.97 -2.32
CA ALA A 114 -15.82 -9.91 -1.42
C ALA A 114 -16.17 -11.26 -2.09
N ARG A 115 -16.30 -11.34 -3.43
CA ARG A 115 -16.69 -12.58 -4.12
C ARG A 115 -15.68 -13.72 -3.96
N VAL A 116 -14.42 -13.42 -3.65
CA VAL A 116 -13.43 -14.49 -3.33
C VAL A 116 -13.87 -15.32 -2.12
N LEU A 117 -14.76 -14.78 -1.28
CA LEU A 117 -15.33 -15.43 -0.11
C LEU A 117 -16.64 -16.19 -0.39
N ASP A 118 -17.10 -16.25 -1.64
CA ASP A 118 -18.35 -16.94 -2.02
C ASP A 118 -18.44 -18.40 -1.51
N PRO A 119 -17.37 -19.21 -1.48
CA PRO A 119 -17.43 -20.54 -0.86
C PRO A 119 -17.81 -20.51 0.62
N ALA A 120 -17.31 -19.53 1.38
CA ALA A 120 -17.66 -19.35 2.79
C ALA A 120 -19.06 -18.74 2.95
N LEU A 121 -19.48 -17.84 2.06
CA LEU A 121 -20.84 -17.29 2.03
C LEU A 121 -21.89 -18.41 1.87
N ARG A 122 -21.64 -19.40 1.00
CA ARG A 122 -22.51 -20.58 0.85
C ARG A 122 -22.61 -21.43 2.13
N ALA A 123 -21.60 -21.37 3.00
CA ALA A 123 -21.62 -21.99 4.32
C ALA A 123 -22.22 -21.08 5.42
N GLY A 124 -22.70 -19.88 5.06
CA GLY A 124 -23.39 -18.95 5.94
C GLY A 124 -22.52 -17.84 6.55
N ALA A 125 -21.26 -17.69 6.10
CA ALA A 125 -20.42 -16.55 6.53
C ALA A 125 -20.92 -15.22 5.96
N LEU A 126 -20.46 -14.13 6.59
CA LEU A 126 -20.72 -12.75 6.21
C LEU A 126 -19.42 -12.15 5.63
N PRO A 127 -19.27 -12.09 4.30
CA PRO A 127 -18.00 -11.79 3.64
C PRO A 127 -17.71 -10.29 3.57
N LEU A 128 -16.47 -9.92 3.88
CA LEU A 128 -15.99 -8.54 3.87
C LEU A 128 -14.57 -8.46 3.26
N ALA A 129 -14.36 -7.50 2.37
CA ALA A 129 -13.03 -7.13 1.87
C ALA A 129 -12.62 -5.78 2.47
N LEU A 130 -11.71 -5.78 3.44
CA LEU A 130 -11.25 -4.58 4.14
C LEU A 130 -9.73 -4.43 3.95
N HIS A 131 -9.33 -3.60 2.99
CA HIS A 131 -7.92 -3.42 2.63
C HIS A 131 -7.36 -2.09 3.20
N PRO A 132 -6.59 -2.12 4.30
CA PRO A 132 -5.86 -0.92 4.76
C PRO A 132 -4.82 -0.48 3.73
N ALA A 133 -4.96 0.72 3.17
CA ALA A 133 -4.09 1.26 2.13
C ALA A 133 -2.78 1.84 2.72
N MET A 134 -2.00 0.99 3.38
CA MET A 134 -0.70 1.36 3.95
C MET A 134 0.32 0.22 3.88
N THR A 135 1.61 0.56 3.98
CA THR A 135 2.69 -0.42 4.05
C THR A 135 2.94 -0.85 5.49
N PHE A 136 2.67 -2.13 5.80
CA PHE A 136 2.91 -2.71 7.11
C PHE A 136 4.36 -3.12 7.32
N THR A 137 4.92 -2.78 8.47
CA THR A 137 6.25 -3.22 8.92
C THR A 137 6.20 -4.56 9.67
N GLY A 138 5.04 -4.93 10.20
CA GLY A 138 4.82 -6.05 11.10
C GLY A 138 5.23 -5.74 12.54
N THR A 139 5.15 -4.49 12.97
CA THR A 139 5.59 -4.03 14.29
C THR A 139 4.51 -3.19 14.99
N PRO A 140 4.60 -2.93 16.31
CA PRO A 140 3.59 -2.15 17.05
C PRO A 140 3.33 -0.74 16.49
N VAL A 141 4.27 -0.17 15.73
CA VAL A 141 4.07 1.14 15.08
C VAL A 141 2.93 1.10 14.06
N ASP A 142 2.67 -0.06 13.44
CA ASP A 142 1.61 -0.18 12.43
C ASP A 142 0.22 0.01 13.06
N VAL A 143 0.05 -0.37 14.33
CA VAL A 143 -1.22 -0.18 15.05
C VAL A 143 -1.57 1.30 15.17
N GLN A 144 -0.56 2.15 15.44
CA GLN A 144 -0.75 3.59 15.51
C GLN A 144 -1.01 4.21 14.13
N ARG A 145 -0.38 3.65 13.08
CA ARG A 145 -0.56 4.11 11.69
C ARG A 145 -1.91 3.75 11.09
N LEU A 146 -2.66 2.82 11.68
CA LEU A 146 -4.02 2.52 11.26
C LEU A 146 -4.98 3.67 11.54
N ALA A 147 -4.69 4.50 12.55
CA ALA A 147 -5.46 5.71 12.82
C ALA A 147 -5.35 6.68 11.64
N GLY A 148 -6.48 7.03 11.02
CA GLY A 148 -6.56 7.85 9.82
C GLY A 148 -6.16 7.13 8.52
N CYS A 149 -5.88 5.82 8.56
CA CYS A 149 -5.59 5.04 7.37
C CYS A 149 -6.88 4.79 6.57
N THR A 150 -6.86 5.06 5.26
CA THR A 150 -7.98 4.72 4.38
C THR A 150 -8.05 3.22 4.15
N PHE A 151 -9.23 2.63 4.27
CA PHE A 151 -9.49 1.23 3.92
C PHE A 151 -10.32 1.16 2.64
N GLY A 152 -9.84 0.42 1.65
CA GLY A 152 -10.67 0.02 0.52
C GLY A 152 -11.66 -1.06 0.94
N VAL A 153 -12.95 -0.72 0.93
CA VAL A 153 -14.08 -1.54 1.40
C VAL A 153 -14.87 -2.09 0.22
N THR A 154 -15.14 -3.39 0.24
CA THR A 154 -16.13 -4.04 -0.63
C THR A 154 -16.85 -5.10 0.19
N ALA A 155 -18.17 -5.09 0.16
CA ALA A 155 -19.03 -6.05 0.84
C ALA A 155 -20.40 -6.05 0.16
N PRO A 156 -21.24 -7.08 0.40
CA PRO A 156 -22.68 -7.00 0.14
C PRO A 156 -23.31 -5.77 0.78
N GLU A 157 -24.35 -5.21 0.16
CA GLU A 157 -25.00 -3.98 0.62
C GLU A 157 -25.57 -4.14 2.04
N GLU A 158 -26.07 -5.33 2.37
CA GLU A 158 -26.62 -5.66 3.68
C GLU A 158 -25.55 -5.61 4.79
N LEU A 159 -24.28 -5.71 4.43
CA LEU A 159 -23.13 -5.66 5.35
C LEU A 159 -22.42 -4.31 5.35
N ARG A 160 -22.91 -3.32 4.59
CA ARG A 160 -22.29 -2.00 4.45
C ARG A 160 -21.97 -1.34 5.79
N LEU A 161 -22.98 -1.22 6.66
CA LEU A 161 -22.80 -0.58 7.97
C LEU A 161 -21.85 -1.35 8.89
N ALA A 162 -21.86 -2.69 8.82
CA ALA A 162 -20.94 -3.52 9.58
C ALA A 162 -19.49 -3.35 9.10
N ALA A 163 -19.29 -3.27 7.78
CA ALA A 163 -17.98 -3.04 7.18
C ALA A 163 -17.40 -1.68 7.58
N GLU A 164 -18.22 -0.62 7.46
CA GLU A 164 -17.85 0.74 7.85
C GLU A 164 -17.55 0.82 9.35
N ALA A 165 -18.39 0.22 10.20
CA ALA A 165 -18.19 0.21 11.65
C ALA A 165 -16.86 -0.44 12.04
N LEU A 166 -16.52 -1.61 11.48
CA LEU A 166 -15.25 -2.29 11.78
C LEU A 166 -14.03 -1.44 11.39
N VAL A 167 -14.08 -0.75 10.25
CA VAL A 167 -13.01 0.16 9.82
C VAL A 167 -12.87 1.33 10.78
N ILE A 168 -13.98 1.98 11.14
CA ILE A 168 -14.01 3.13 12.06
C ILE A 168 -13.55 2.72 13.46
N GLU A 169 -13.93 1.53 13.95
CA GLU A 169 -13.50 1.00 15.24
C GLU A 169 -11.98 0.80 15.29
N MET A 170 -11.35 0.41 14.17
CA MET A 170 -9.88 0.35 14.04
C MET A 170 -9.22 1.73 13.88
N GLY A 171 -10.00 2.81 13.87
CA GLY A 171 -9.55 4.18 13.65
C GLY A 171 -9.29 4.55 12.20
N GLY A 172 -9.67 3.69 11.25
CA GLY A 172 -9.50 3.92 9.82
C GLY A 172 -10.68 4.68 9.19
N GLU A 173 -10.50 5.06 7.93
CA GLU A 173 -11.50 5.76 7.11
C GLU A 173 -11.99 4.85 5.97
N PRO A 174 -13.27 4.47 5.90
CA PRO A 174 -13.76 3.57 4.87
C PRO A 174 -13.93 4.28 3.53
N GLU A 175 -13.39 3.71 2.46
CA GLU A 175 -13.58 4.14 1.07
C GLU A 175 -14.14 2.98 0.24
N TRP A 176 -15.28 3.19 -0.42
CA TRP A 176 -15.98 2.11 -1.13
C TRP A 176 -15.44 1.86 -2.52
N ILE A 177 -14.99 0.63 -2.76
CA ILE A 177 -14.47 0.17 -4.05
C ILE A 177 -15.42 -0.87 -4.62
N ALA A 178 -15.90 -0.65 -5.84
CA ALA A 178 -16.72 -1.63 -6.53
C ALA A 178 -15.94 -2.94 -6.77
N GLU A 179 -16.64 -4.07 -6.67
CA GLU A 179 -16.09 -5.42 -6.77
C GLU A 179 -15.26 -5.64 -8.04
N ASP A 180 -15.74 -5.16 -9.19
CA ASP A 180 -15.08 -5.24 -10.50
C ASP A 180 -13.92 -4.24 -10.66
N ARG A 181 -13.83 -3.23 -9.78
CA ARG A 181 -12.76 -2.21 -9.80
C ARG A 181 -11.58 -2.53 -8.90
N ARG A 182 -11.66 -3.57 -8.08
CA ARG A 182 -10.58 -4.02 -7.18
C ARG A 182 -9.23 -4.24 -7.89
N PRO A 183 -9.16 -4.86 -9.09
CA PRO A 183 -7.89 -4.98 -9.80
C PRO A 183 -7.27 -3.62 -10.18
N LEU A 184 -8.08 -2.67 -10.67
CA LEU A 184 -7.62 -1.32 -11.01
C LEU A 184 -7.17 -0.55 -9.77
N TYR A 185 -7.98 -0.60 -8.71
CA TYR A 185 -7.65 -0.01 -7.40
C TYR A 185 -6.30 -0.53 -6.88
N HIS A 186 -6.09 -1.84 -6.90
CA HIS A 186 -4.84 -2.43 -6.42
C HIS A 186 -3.64 -2.05 -7.30
N ALA A 187 -3.82 -2.03 -8.62
CA ALA A 187 -2.78 -1.59 -9.55
C ALA A 187 -2.38 -0.13 -9.28
N ALA A 188 -3.35 0.77 -9.08
CA ALA A 188 -3.09 2.17 -8.73
C ALA A 188 -2.30 2.31 -7.42
N LEU A 189 -2.65 1.55 -6.39
CA LEU A 189 -1.89 1.56 -5.13
C LEU A 189 -0.48 0.99 -5.29
N ALA A 190 -0.31 -0.08 -6.07
CA ALA A 190 1.00 -0.67 -6.34
C ALA A 190 1.92 0.32 -7.08
N LEU A 191 1.38 1.06 -8.06
CA LEU A 191 2.10 2.15 -8.73
C LEU A 191 2.52 3.24 -7.73
N GLY A 192 1.61 3.71 -6.88
CA GLY A 192 1.88 4.82 -5.95
C GLY A 192 2.74 4.47 -4.74
N SER A 193 2.87 3.18 -4.38
CA SER A 193 3.58 2.75 -3.18
C SER A 193 4.79 1.85 -3.48
N ASN A 194 4.57 0.71 -4.15
CA ASN A 194 5.63 -0.27 -4.38
C ASN A 194 6.68 0.24 -5.36
N HIS A 195 6.25 0.85 -6.47
CA HIS A 195 7.20 1.40 -7.45
C HIS A 195 7.93 2.63 -6.93
N LEU A 196 7.33 3.40 -6.01
CA LEU A 196 8.05 4.47 -5.32
C LEU A 196 9.27 3.91 -4.58
N ILE A 197 9.15 2.78 -3.88
CA ILE A 197 10.29 2.14 -3.21
C ILE A 197 11.40 1.78 -4.21
N THR A 198 11.03 1.17 -5.35
CA THR A 198 11.99 0.83 -6.41
C THR A 198 12.71 2.06 -6.96
N LEU A 199 11.96 3.13 -7.28
CA LEU A 199 12.48 4.38 -7.82
C LEU A 199 13.46 5.05 -6.84
N VAL A 200 13.10 5.10 -5.54
CA VAL A 200 13.96 5.68 -4.51
C VAL A 200 15.23 4.85 -4.32
N ALA A 201 15.12 3.53 -4.29
CA ALA A 201 16.28 2.65 -4.16
C ALA A 201 17.28 2.82 -5.32
N GLN A 202 16.79 2.83 -6.56
CA GLN A 202 17.62 3.06 -7.75
C GLN A 202 18.28 4.45 -7.72
N SER A 203 17.54 5.49 -7.32
CA SER A 203 18.07 6.84 -7.16
C SER A 203 19.18 6.90 -6.11
N MET A 204 19.00 6.23 -4.96
CA MET A 204 20.03 6.16 -3.93
C MET A 204 21.28 5.40 -4.39
N GLU A 205 21.13 4.35 -5.19
CA GLU A 205 22.26 3.61 -5.78
C GLU A 205 23.08 4.49 -6.72
N LEU A 206 22.43 5.16 -7.68
CA LEU A 206 23.07 6.09 -8.61
C LEU A 206 23.78 7.24 -7.90
N LEU A 207 23.16 7.83 -6.89
CA LEU A 207 23.78 8.91 -6.11
C LEU A 207 25.03 8.42 -5.37
N ARG A 208 25.06 7.18 -4.87
CA ARG A 208 26.29 6.62 -4.28
C ARG A 208 27.38 6.45 -5.31
N THR A 209 27.04 5.98 -6.51
CA THR A 209 27.99 5.90 -7.64
C THR A 209 28.56 7.28 -7.99
N ALA A 210 27.75 8.33 -7.93
CA ALA A 210 28.18 9.72 -8.11
C ALA A 210 28.97 10.30 -6.91
N GLY A 211 29.25 9.51 -5.86
CA GLY A 211 30.04 9.92 -4.70
C GLY A 211 29.25 10.53 -3.53
N VAL A 212 27.92 10.50 -3.57
CA VAL A 212 27.09 11.01 -2.46
C VAL A 212 27.12 10.04 -1.28
N THR A 213 27.66 10.49 -0.14
CA THR A 213 27.82 9.66 1.06
C THR A 213 26.51 9.37 1.79
N ALA A 214 25.56 10.32 1.77
CA ALA A 214 24.28 10.23 2.48
C ALA A 214 23.09 10.51 1.53
N PRO A 215 22.82 9.62 0.55
CA PRO A 215 21.79 9.83 -0.47
C PRO A 215 20.37 9.89 0.12
N ASP A 216 20.11 9.21 1.23
CA ASP A 216 18.84 9.27 1.97
C ASP A 216 18.55 10.68 2.50
N ARG A 217 19.56 11.34 3.08
CA ARG A 217 19.43 12.71 3.60
C ARG A 217 19.24 13.74 2.49
N MET A 218 19.86 13.49 1.34
CA MET A 218 19.72 14.34 0.15
C MET A 218 18.33 14.17 -0.49
N LEU A 219 17.88 12.93 -0.67
CA LEU A 219 16.63 12.63 -1.36
C LEU A 219 15.39 12.88 -0.51
N GLY A 220 15.46 12.71 0.82
CA GLY A 220 14.29 12.83 1.70
C GLY A 220 13.48 14.11 1.48
N PRO A 221 14.08 15.32 1.65
CA PRO A 221 13.38 16.58 1.42
C PRO A 221 12.90 16.77 -0.03
N LEU A 222 13.71 16.35 -1.01
CA LEU A 222 13.39 16.50 -2.43
C LEU A 222 12.18 15.65 -2.83
N LEU A 223 12.16 14.39 -2.42
CA LEU A 223 11.07 13.46 -2.69
C LEU A 223 9.81 13.84 -1.92
N GLY A 224 9.95 14.33 -0.67
CA GLY A 224 8.82 14.84 0.10
C GLY A 224 8.12 16.00 -0.60
N ALA A 225 8.88 17.02 -1.03
CA ALA A 225 8.32 18.14 -1.78
C ALA A 225 7.70 17.72 -3.12
N SER A 226 8.33 16.77 -3.82
CA SER A 226 7.82 16.24 -5.10
C SER A 226 6.49 15.50 -4.91
N LEU A 227 6.39 14.66 -3.89
CA LEU A 227 5.16 13.94 -3.53
C LEU A 227 4.04 14.92 -3.15
N ASP A 228 4.34 15.88 -2.29
CA ASP A 228 3.36 16.89 -1.85
C ASP A 228 2.81 17.72 -3.03
N ASN A 229 3.68 18.10 -3.98
CA ASN A 229 3.26 18.83 -5.16
C ASN A 229 2.42 17.95 -6.11
N ALA A 230 2.81 16.70 -6.30
CA ALA A 230 2.04 15.76 -7.13
C ALA A 230 0.64 15.51 -6.56
N LEU A 231 0.51 15.34 -5.24
CA LEU A 231 -0.78 15.15 -4.57
C LEU A 231 -1.68 16.40 -4.65
N ARG A 232 -1.10 17.60 -4.61
CA ARG A 232 -1.85 18.86 -4.60
C ARG A 232 -2.24 19.33 -6.00
N SER A 233 -1.34 19.21 -6.96
CA SER A 233 -1.44 19.87 -8.26
C SER A 233 -1.47 18.89 -9.45
N GLY A 234 -1.33 17.58 -9.21
CA GLY A 234 -1.31 16.57 -10.26
C GLY A 234 -0.26 16.87 -11.32
N ASP A 235 -0.64 16.79 -12.60
CA ASP A 235 0.29 17.00 -13.71
C ASP A 235 0.85 18.41 -13.81
N ALA A 236 0.16 19.42 -13.25
CA ALA A 236 0.71 20.78 -13.19
C ALA A 236 1.98 20.88 -12.32
N ALA A 237 2.29 19.86 -11.51
CA ALA A 237 3.53 19.75 -10.75
C ALA A 237 4.70 19.16 -11.56
N LEU A 238 4.48 18.69 -12.79
CA LEU A 238 5.54 18.14 -13.62
C LEU A 238 6.60 19.21 -13.90
N THR A 239 7.84 18.88 -13.58
CA THR A 239 9.02 19.73 -13.81
C THR A 239 10.16 18.90 -14.39
N GLY A 240 11.34 19.51 -14.53
CA GLY A 240 12.53 18.82 -15.00
C GLY A 240 12.66 18.79 -16.52
N PRO A 241 13.70 18.11 -17.03
CA PRO A 241 14.11 18.23 -18.42
C PRO A 241 13.06 17.67 -19.39
N VAL A 242 12.33 16.61 -19.02
CA VAL A 242 11.28 16.04 -19.88
C VAL A 242 10.11 17.01 -20.05
N ALA A 243 9.59 17.57 -18.96
CA ALA A 243 8.47 18.50 -19.01
C ALA A 243 8.80 19.80 -19.78
N ARG A 244 10.08 20.22 -19.79
CA ARG A 244 10.55 21.38 -20.55
C ARG A 244 10.95 21.06 -22.01
N GLY A 245 11.10 19.79 -22.37
CA GLY A 245 11.59 19.39 -23.69
C GLY A 245 13.11 19.50 -23.86
N ASP A 246 13.88 19.43 -22.77
CA ASP A 246 15.34 19.53 -22.77
C ASP A 246 15.98 18.21 -23.30
N ALA A 247 15.84 17.94 -24.60
CA ALA A 247 16.26 16.70 -25.25
C ALA A 247 17.76 16.39 -25.02
N GLY A 248 18.63 17.40 -25.07
CA GLY A 248 20.06 17.23 -24.81
C GLY A 248 20.38 16.76 -23.39
N THR A 249 19.65 17.25 -22.38
CA THR A 249 19.80 16.77 -20.99
C THR A 249 19.35 15.32 -20.87
N VAL A 250 18.23 14.96 -21.51
CA VAL A 250 17.72 13.58 -21.50
C VAL A 250 18.69 12.63 -22.19
N ALA A 251 19.29 13.03 -23.32
CA ALA A 251 20.31 12.25 -24.02
C ALA A 251 21.54 12.00 -23.13
N ALA A 252 22.04 13.03 -22.44
CA ALA A 252 23.16 12.90 -21.52
C ALA A 252 22.84 11.93 -20.36
N HIS A 253 21.65 12.02 -19.77
CA HIS A 253 21.23 11.06 -18.74
C HIS A 253 21.26 9.61 -19.23
N ILE A 254 20.80 9.36 -20.46
CA ILE A 254 20.78 7.99 -21.03
C ILE A 254 22.19 7.45 -21.19
N VAL A 255 23.16 8.28 -21.58
CA VAL A 255 24.58 7.88 -21.68
C VAL A 255 25.11 7.46 -20.31
N GLU A 256 24.94 8.30 -19.29
CA GLU A 256 25.39 8.01 -17.92
C GLU A 256 24.72 6.76 -17.34
N LEU A 257 23.42 6.59 -17.57
CA LEU A 257 22.69 5.40 -17.11
C LEU A 257 23.17 4.13 -17.81
N ARG A 258 23.55 4.18 -19.09
CA ARG A 258 24.11 3.01 -19.78
C ARG A 258 25.45 2.59 -19.19
N GLU A 259 26.27 3.57 -18.80
CA GLU A 259 27.58 3.31 -18.21
C GLU A 259 27.47 2.76 -16.78
N HIS A 260 26.61 3.37 -15.95
CA HIS A 260 26.62 3.13 -14.51
C HIS A 260 25.46 2.26 -13.99
N ALA A 261 24.35 2.17 -14.72
CA ALA A 261 23.16 1.40 -14.32
C ALA A 261 22.36 0.92 -15.54
N PRO A 262 22.90 0.05 -16.41
CA PRO A 262 22.25 -0.36 -17.64
C PRO A 262 20.86 -0.97 -17.42
N GLN A 263 20.64 -1.63 -16.29
CA GLN A 263 19.33 -2.16 -15.87
C GLN A 263 18.26 -1.09 -15.61
N ALA A 264 18.64 0.15 -15.34
CA ALA A 264 17.72 1.26 -15.06
C ALA A 264 17.25 1.98 -16.35
N VAL A 265 17.96 1.82 -17.47
CA VAL A 265 17.69 2.54 -18.73
C VAL A 265 16.27 2.30 -19.22
N ALA A 266 15.80 1.04 -19.24
CA ALA A 266 14.45 0.72 -19.70
C ALA A 266 13.36 1.41 -18.86
N GLY A 267 13.53 1.43 -17.54
CA GLY A 267 12.62 2.12 -16.62
C GLY A 267 12.64 3.64 -16.80
N TYR A 268 13.83 4.22 -16.96
CA TYR A 268 14.00 5.66 -17.22
C TYR A 268 13.29 6.09 -18.51
N LEU A 269 13.49 5.36 -19.61
CA LEU A 269 12.87 5.66 -20.90
C LEU A 269 11.34 5.54 -20.84
N ALA A 270 10.82 4.49 -20.20
CA ALA A 270 9.38 4.31 -20.05
C ALA A 270 8.75 5.47 -19.25
N MET A 271 9.37 5.87 -18.14
CA MET A 271 8.89 6.99 -17.31
C MET A 271 9.05 8.34 -18.00
N ALA A 272 10.15 8.57 -18.72
CA ALA A 272 10.37 9.79 -19.48
C ALA A 272 9.32 9.94 -20.60
N ARG A 273 8.99 8.85 -21.30
CA ARG A 273 7.94 8.85 -22.32
C ARG A 273 6.57 9.13 -21.72
N ALA A 274 6.20 8.41 -20.65
CA ALA A 274 4.93 8.65 -19.96
C ALA A 274 4.82 10.09 -19.43
N THR A 275 5.93 10.68 -18.98
CA THR A 275 5.98 12.07 -18.53
C THR A 275 5.82 13.05 -19.69
N ALA A 276 6.45 12.78 -20.84
CA ALA A 276 6.30 13.61 -22.04
C ALA A 276 4.85 13.61 -22.55
N ASP A 277 4.22 12.43 -22.60
CA ASP A 277 2.81 12.29 -23.01
C ASP A 277 1.89 13.10 -22.08
N ARG A 278 2.07 12.99 -20.76
CA ARG A 278 1.29 13.78 -19.78
C ARG A 278 1.55 15.27 -19.88
N ALA A 279 2.80 15.68 -20.11
CA ALA A 279 3.16 17.08 -20.25
C ALA A 279 2.56 17.71 -21.53
N LEU A 280 2.47 16.94 -22.62
CA LEU A 280 1.78 17.34 -23.85
C LEU A 280 0.28 17.49 -23.62
N ASP A 281 -0.37 16.48 -23.03
CA ASP A 281 -1.81 16.48 -22.77
C ASP A 281 -2.25 17.66 -21.90
N HIS A 282 -1.38 18.10 -20.99
CA HIS A 282 -1.62 19.23 -20.09
C HIS A 282 -1.03 20.57 -20.57
N GLY A 283 -0.48 20.63 -21.79
CA GLY A 283 0.04 21.85 -22.41
C GLY A 283 1.30 22.43 -21.74
N LEU A 284 2.00 21.64 -20.93
CA LEU A 284 3.26 22.02 -20.28
C LEU A 284 4.44 21.88 -21.24
N LEU A 285 4.39 20.87 -22.11
CA LEU A 285 5.36 20.64 -23.17
C LEU A 285 4.77 21.10 -24.50
N LYS A 286 5.48 21.98 -25.19
CA LYS A 286 5.06 22.42 -26.53
C LYS A 286 5.36 21.33 -27.56
N PRO A 287 4.49 21.10 -28.55
CA PRO A 287 4.69 20.05 -29.56
C PRO A 287 6.04 20.12 -30.28
N GLU A 288 6.55 21.33 -30.54
CA GLU A 288 7.83 21.52 -31.25
C GLU A 288 9.02 21.03 -30.43
N LEU A 289 8.97 21.20 -29.10
CA LEU A 289 10.01 20.72 -28.19
C LEU A 289 9.87 19.21 -27.89
N ALA A 290 8.66 18.67 -28.06
CA ALA A 290 8.41 17.25 -27.87
C ALA A 290 9.03 16.40 -28.98
N GLU A 291 9.12 16.91 -30.21
CA GLU A 291 9.65 16.16 -31.35
C GLU A 291 11.09 15.70 -31.10
N ASP A 292 12.00 16.63 -30.76
CA ASP A 292 13.40 16.33 -30.47
C ASP A 292 13.53 15.37 -29.28
N LEU A 293 12.75 15.61 -28.22
CA LEU A 293 12.75 14.79 -27.02
C LEU A 293 12.28 13.35 -27.32
N LEU A 294 11.18 13.19 -28.06
CA LEU A 294 10.64 11.89 -28.43
C LEU A 294 11.57 11.16 -29.40
N GLY A 295 12.29 11.89 -30.27
CA GLY A 295 13.37 11.34 -31.10
C GLY A 295 14.46 10.68 -30.25
N VAL A 296 14.99 11.41 -29.26
CA VAL A 296 15.97 10.87 -28.30
C VAL A 296 15.41 9.64 -27.57
N LEU A 297 14.16 9.66 -27.12
CA LEU A 297 13.58 8.51 -26.42
C LEU A 297 13.38 7.29 -27.33
N ALA A 298 13.03 7.50 -28.61
CA ALA A 298 12.78 6.44 -29.57
C ALA A 298 14.08 5.75 -30.04
N GLU A 299 15.13 6.51 -30.34
CA GLU A 299 16.44 5.98 -30.75
C GLU A 299 17.06 5.07 -29.70
N ASN A 300 16.72 5.31 -28.43
CA ASN A 300 17.31 4.63 -27.29
C ASN A 300 16.40 3.51 -26.72
N ALA A 301 15.26 3.22 -27.36
CA ALA A 301 14.36 2.15 -26.95
C ALA A 301 15.02 0.76 -27.11
N PRO A 302 14.69 -0.22 -26.24
CA PRO A 302 15.21 -1.57 -26.39
C PRO A 302 14.74 -2.20 -27.71
N GLY A 303 15.68 -2.44 -28.63
CA GLY A 303 15.43 -3.06 -29.94
C GLY A 303 15.82 -2.22 -31.15
N THR A 304 16.17 -0.94 -30.99
CA THR A 304 16.68 -0.10 -32.07
C THR A 304 18.21 -0.23 -32.17
N SER A 305 18.67 -1.22 -32.94
CA SER A 305 20.06 -1.20 -33.43
C SER A 305 20.22 0.00 -34.37
N PRO A 306 21.29 0.81 -34.26
CA PRO A 306 21.57 1.83 -35.25
C PRO A 306 21.97 1.14 -36.56
N THR A 307 21.05 1.07 -37.51
CA THR A 307 21.34 0.69 -38.90
C THR A 307 22.05 1.85 -39.59
N GLY A 308 23.34 1.67 -39.89
CA GLY A 308 24.02 2.53 -40.86
C GLY A 308 25.53 2.69 -40.72
N ALA A 309 26.31 1.66 -41.04
CA ALA A 309 27.66 1.85 -41.57
C ALA A 309 27.85 0.90 -42.77
N PRO A 310 28.36 1.37 -43.93
CA PRO A 310 28.51 0.52 -45.10
C PRO A 310 29.66 -0.47 -44.87
N ALA A 311 29.34 -1.77 -44.93
CA ALA A 311 30.32 -2.83 -44.85
C ALA A 311 31.24 -2.78 -46.08
N ALA A 312 32.55 -2.62 -45.82
CA ALA A 312 33.60 -2.77 -46.81
C ALA A 312 33.90 -4.26 -47.04
N ASP A 313 34.20 -4.57 -48.30
CA ASP A 313 34.52 -5.88 -48.89
C ASP A 313 35.43 -6.79 -48.04
N ALA A 314 35.05 -8.07 -47.97
CA ALA A 314 35.99 -9.18 -47.79
C ALA A 314 35.51 -10.41 -48.61
N PRO A 315 36.42 -11.15 -49.28
CA PRO A 315 36.06 -12.06 -50.36
C PRO A 315 35.71 -13.47 -49.90
N ALA A 316 34.91 -14.13 -50.73
CA ALA A 316 34.43 -15.51 -50.58
C ALA A 316 35.48 -16.59 -50.90
N GLY A 317 35.37 -17.74 -50.21
CA GLY A 317 36.06 -19.00 -50.51
C GLY A 317 35.57 -20.13 -49.58
N PRO A 318 35.60 -21.41 -50.00
CA PRO A 318 34.35 -22.07 -50.38
C PRO A 318 33.94 -23.30 -49.55
N ASP A 319 32.62 -23.50 -49.52
CA ASP A 319 31.84 -24.72 -49.77
C ASP A 319 32.40 -26.10 -49.33
N ARG A 320 31.74 -26.69 -48.32
CA ARG A 320 31.55 -28.15 -48.19
C ARG A 320 30.24 -28.47 -47.46
N THR A 321 29.35 -29.18 -48.13
CA THR A 321 28.27 -30.00 -47.57
C THR A 321 28.54 -31.50 -47.87
N PRO A 322 27.70 -32.47 -47.49
CA PRO A 322 27.57 -33.06 -46.14
C PRO A 322 27.55 -34.61 -46.16
N ASP A 323 27.77 -35.28 -45.02
CA ASP A 323 27.39 -36.70 -44.80
C ASP A 323 27.04 -36.85 -43.30
N ALA A 324 25.80 -37.14 -42.87
CA ALA A 324 24.94 -38.33 -43.01
C ALA A 324 24.99 -39.27 -41.79
N LYS A 325 23.88 -39.24 -41.02
CA LYS A 325 23.21 -40.31 -40.24
C LYS A 325 23.95 -41.06 -39.12
N THR A 326 23.36 -41.01 -37.91
CA THR A 326 22.68 -42.16 -37.25
C THR A 326 21.99 -41.69 -35.94
N ASP A 327 20.67 -41.92 -35.84
CA ASP A 327 19.87 -41.99 -34.60
C ASP A 327 19.91 -43.43 -34.02
N PRO A 328 19.19 -43.77 -32.94
CA PRO A 328 19.15 -43.21 -31.58
C PRO A 328 19.29 -44.33 -30.51
N GLU A 329 19.59 -44.01 -29.24
CA GLU A 329 19.11 -44.83 -28.11
C GLU A 329 19.37 -44.19 -26.72
N GLY A 330 18.35 -44.27 -25.86
CA GLY A 330 18.52 -44.55 -24.42
C GLY A 330 18.71 -43.39 -23.44
N ALA A 331 17.61 -42.93 -22.83
CA ALA A 331 17.65 -42.27 -21.51
C ALA A 331 18.04 -43.28 -20.41
N PRO A 332 18.66 -42.83 -19.31
CA PRO A 332 17.87 -42.53 -18.10
C PRO A 332 18.37 -41.30 -17.31
N GLY A 333 17.49 -40.69 -16.51
CA GLY A 333 17.88 -39.84 -15.37
C GLY A 333 17.61 -40.58 -14.04
N PRO A 334 17.56 -39.90 -12.88
CA PRO A 334 18.29 -38.71 -12.42
C PRO A 334 19.27 -39.08 -11.28
N GLU A 335 20.32 -38.28 -11.04
CA GLU A 335 21.20 -38.45 -9.87
C GLU A 335 21.02 -37.31 -8.86
N ASP A 336 20.65 -37.73 -7.65
CA ASP A 336 20.57 -36.95 -6.40
C ASP A 336 21.96 -36.55 -5.90
N VAL A 337 22.07 -35.31 -5.43
CA VAL A 337 23.28 -34.76 -4.78
C VAL A 337 23.12 -34.88 -3.26
N PRO A 338 24.03 -35.54 -2.51
CA PRO A 338 23.94 -35.64 -1.06
C PRO A 338 24.61 -34.45 -0.36
N ALA A 339 24.01 -34.01 0.76
CA ALA A 339 24.59 -33.11 1.74
C ALA A 339 25.57 -33.86 2.67
N PRO A 340 26.62 -33.20 3.22
CA PRO A 340 27.46 -33.82 4.24
C PRO A 340 27.02 -33.44 5.66
N ASP A 341 26.71 -34.47 6.46
CA ASP A 341 26.73 -34.42 7.92
C ASP A 341 28.13 -34.77 8.44
N GLY A 342 28.54 -34.11 9.53
CA GLY A 342 29.79 -34.39 10.24
C GLY A 342 29.74 -33.85 11.66
N SER A 343 29.17 -34.63 12.58
CA SER A 343 29.18 -34.40 14.03
C SER A 343 30.39 -35.06 14.69
N THR A 344 31.11 -34.33 15.53
CA THR A 344 31.83 -34.89 16.69
C THR A 344 31.75 -33.88 17.86
N GLY A 345 31.22 -34.32 19.00
CA GLY A 345 31.47 -33.71 20.31
C GLY A 345 32.21 -34.72 21.20
N PRO A 346 32.20 -34.61 22.54
CA PRO A 346 32.15 -33.42 23.40
C PRO A 346 33.38 -33.38 24.36
N ASP A 347 33.61 -32.26 25.06
CA ASP A 347 34.34 -32.30 26.33
C ASP A 347 33.82 -31.22 27.29
N GLY A 348 33.63 -31.65 28.55
CA GLY A 348 33.02 -30.92 29.65
C GLY A 348 33.99 -30.09 30.50
N PRO A 349 33.53 -29.59 31.67
CA PRO A 349 33.89 -28.27 32.19
C PRO A 349 34.90 -28.31 33.34
N THR A 350 35.50 -27.15 33.66
CA THR A 350 36.14 -26.91 34.96
C THR A 350 35.74 -25.58 35.58
N ASP A 351 35.57 -25.68 36.88
CA ASP A 351 34.92 -24.83 37.87
C ASP A 351 35.92 -23.86 38.56
N ALA A 352 35.39 -23.09 39.52
CA ALA A 352 36.03 -22.32 40.60
C ALA A 352 36.35 -20.83 40.34
N ALA A 353 36.03 -19.86 41.21
CA ALA A 353 35.35 -19.87 42.50
C ALA A 353 34.97 -18.45 42.99
N ARG A 354 33.83 -18.41 43.71
CA ARG A 354 33.51 -17.72 45.00
C ARG A 354 33.83 -16.24 45.28
N GLY A 355 32.81 -15.58 45.86
CA GLY A 355 32.93 -14.60 46.97
C GLY A 355 32.07 -13.33 46.78
N ALA A 356 30.79 -13.30 47.18
CA ALA A 356 30.27 -12.75 48.45
C ALA A 356 30.66 -11.27 48.71
N ALA A 357 29.76 -10.30 48.46
CA ALA A 357 28.78 -9.69 49.40
C ALA A 357 29.36 -8.63 50.36
N THR A 358 28.86 -7.38 50.31
CA THR A 358 28.10 -6.65 51.37
C THR A 358 28.24 -5.11 51.29
N ASP A 359 27.10 -4.44 51.53
CA ASP A 359 26.85 -3.13 52.20
C ASP A 359 27.34 -1.76 51.65
N GLY A 360 26.40 -0.80 51.59
CA GLY A 360 26.57 0.65 51.28
C GLY A 360 27.02 1.50 52.49
N PRO A 361 26.55 2.74 52.76
CA PRO A 361 25.95 3.82 51.96
C PRO A 361 26.63 5.23 52.18
N ALA A 362 25.99 6.33 51.69
CA ALA A 362 26.18 7.77 52.07
C ALA A 362 27.50 8.47 51.61
N LYS A 363 27.64 9.78 51.35
CA LYS A 363 26.92 11.08 51.45
C LYS A 363 27.80 12.09 50.64
N ASP A 364 27.32 13.12 49.93
CA ASP A 364 27.13 14.50 50.43
C ASP A 364 26.68 15.41 49.26
N GLY A 365 25.75 16.35 49.50
CA GLY A 365 25.27 17.36 48.53
C GLY A 365 26.11 18.66 48.56
N PRO A 366 25.53 19.87 48.46
CA PRO A 366 24.44 20.38 47.62
C PRO A 366 24.85 21.67 46.86
N HIS A 367 24.06 22.18 45.89
CA HIS A 367 23.73 23.63 45.84
C HIS A 367 22.54 23.98 44.92
N ARG A 368 21.59 24.68 45.54
CA ARG A 368 20.34 25.29 45.07
C ARG A 368 20.57 26.45 44.08
N ARG A 369 19.78 26.53 42.99
CA ARG A 369 18.57 27.37 42.77
C ARG A 369 18.72 28.90 42.89
N LYS A 370 18.29 29.63 41.83
CA LYS A 370 17.15 30.61 41.73
C LYS A 370 17.45 31.65 40.61
N ARG A 371 16.60 31.76 39.56
CA ARG A 371 15.43 32.66 39.37
C ARG A 371 15.82 34.16 39.21
N THR A 372 15.80 34.72 37.97
CA THR A 372 14.75 35.61 37.32
C THR A 372 14.66 37.03 37.90
N PRO A 373 14.06 38.08 37.25
CA PRO A 373 13.76 38.43 35.84
C PRO A 373 13.97 39.97 35.51
N ASP A 374 13.34 40.44 34.42
CA ASP A 374 12.91 41.84 34.06
C ASP A 374 13.92 42.77 33.34
N ALA A 375 13.59 43.74 32.47
CA ALA A 375 12.44 44.09 31.59
C ALA A 375 12.84 45.33 30.74
N ASP A 376 12.02 45.66 29.73
CA ASP A 376 11.74 46.98 29.10
C ASP A 376 12.37 47.47 27.76
N ALA A 377 11.41 47.83 26.85
CA ALA A 377 11.30 48.98 25.92
C ALA A 377 12.15 49.00 24.63
N ASP A 378 11.70 49.43 23.42
CA ASP A 378 10.49 50.06 22.86
C ASP A 378 10.55 50.04 21.30
N ALA A 379 9.39 50.27 20.66
CA ALA A 379 9.11 50.88 19.34
C ALA A 379 9.48 50.20 17.99
N GLY A 380 8.49 50.12 17.09
CA GLY A 380 8.69 50.01 15.64
C GLY A 380 7.53 49.40 14.84
N SER A 381 6.59 50.23 14.41
CA SER A 381 5.40 49.95 13.58
C SER A 381 5.70 49.73 12.09
N GLU A 382 4.95 48.84 11.43
CA GLU A 382 4.47 48.82 10.01
C GLU A 382 3.90 47.41 9.77
N GLY A 383 2.71 47.10 9.25
CA GLY A 383 1.72 47.81 8.44
C GLY A 383 1.11 46.73 7.51
N ALA A 384 0.03 46.06 7.92
CA ALA A 384 -0.68 45.08 7.10
C ALA A 384 -1.97 45.70 6.53
N PRO A 385 -2.30 45.54 5.23
CA PRO A 385 -3.52 46.09 4.67
C PRO A 385 -4.75 45.21 4.94
N ALA A 386 -5.84 45.85 5.36
CA ALA A 386 -7.19 45.29 5.37
C ALA A 386 -7.85 45.42 3.98
N PRO A 387 -8.80 44.54 3.61
CA PRO A 387 -9.56 44.67 2.37
C PRO A 387 -10.79 45.59 2.51
N GLU A 388 -10.90 46.58 1.63
CA GLU A 388 -12.15 47.23 1.23
C GLU A 388 -12.99 46.22 0.42
N GLY A 389 -14.32 46.17 0.34
CA GLY A 389 -15.42 46.98 0.85
C GLY A 389 -16.68 46.45 0.12
N THR A 390 -17.73 46.11 0.86
CA THR A 390 -19.07 45.76 0.33
C THR A 390 -19.84 47.02 -0.07
N PRO A 391 -20.69 47.00 -1.12
CA PRO A 391 -21.79 47.95 -1.26
C PRO A 391 -23.11 47.36 -0.76
N ASP A 392 -23.84 48.18 -0.01
CA ASP A 392 -25.20 47.97 0.52
C ASP A 392 -26.28 47.97 -0.60
N PRO A 393 -27.48 47.41 -0.34
CA PRO A 393 -28.60 47.31 -1.27
C PRO A 393 -29.65 48.41 -1.05
N ASP A 394 -30.29 48.89 -2.11
CA ASP A 394 -31.69 49.36 -2.10
C ASP A 394 -32.24 49.46 -3.53
N GLY A 395 -33.42 48.85 -3.76
CA GLY A 395 -34.12 48.68 -5.04
C GLY A 395 -34.89 49.93 -5.51
N PRO A 396 -35.99 49.86 -6.32
CA PRO A 396 -36.79 48.68 -6.71
C PRO A 396 -37.14 48.59 -8.21
N ASP A 397 -37.54 47.41 -8.70
CA ASP A 397 -38.74 47.26 -9.54
C ASP A 397 -39.13 45.77 -9.67
N GLY A 398 -40.41 45.50 -9.46
CA GLY A 398 -40.99 44.16 -9.28
C GLY A 398 -41.39 43.45 -10.59
N PRO A 399 -42.42 42.58 -10.56
CA PRO A 399 -42.21 41.15 -10.69
C PRO A 399 -42.82 40.57 -11.97
N THR A 400 -42.19 39.54 -12.54
CA THR A 400 -42.86 38.63 -13.50
C THR A 400 -42.95 37.25 -12.89
N GLY A 401 -44.13 36.96 -12.34
CA GLY A 401 -44.59 35.63 -11.96
C GLY A 401 -45.03 34.79 -13.16
N PRO A 402 -45.50 33.55 -12.91
CA PRO A 402 -45.29 32.40 -13.78
C PRO A 402 -46.51 32.03 -14.63
N GLU A 403 -46.29 31.38 -15.78
CA GLU A 403 -47.34 30.71 -16.54
C GLU A 403 -47.10 29.19 -16.64
N ARG A 404 -47.90 28.46 -15.87
CA ARG A 404 -48.51 27.19 -16.27
C ARG A 404 -49.94 27.49 -16.76
N PRO A 405 -50.52 26.68 -17.65
CA PRO A 405 -51.96 26.49 -17.68
C PRO A 405 -52.38 25.08 -17.24
N ALA A 406 -53.64 25.03 -16.81
CA ALA A 406 -54.35 23.99 -16.07
C ALA A 406 -54.97 22.86 -16.94
N GLY A 407 -55.33 21.73 -16.30
CA GLY A 407 -56.16 20.63 -16.85
C GLY A 407 -57.67 20.98 -16.87
N PRO A 408 -58.64 20.08 -16.59
CA PRO A 408 -58.69 18.60 -16.62
C PRO A 408 -59.95 18.05 -17.38
N THR A 409 -60.04 16.75 -17.68
CA THR A 409 -61.32 15.99 -17.83
C THR A 409 -61.10 14.46 -17.83
N GLY A 410 -61.75 13.70 -16.93
CA GLY A 410 -62.06 12.26 -17.12
C GLY A 410 -63.35 12.06 -17.93
N PRO A 411 -64.05 10.89 -17.95
CA PRO A 411 -63.83 9.61 -17.26
C PRO A 411 -64.01 8.35 -18.20
N THR A 412 -64.24 7.16 -17.59
CA THR A 412 -64.59 5.81 -18.15
C THR A 412 -63.38 4.91 -18.47
N GLY A 413 -63.21 3.68 -17.99
CA GLY A 413 -64.08 2.69 -17.35
C GLY A 413 -64.42 1.56 -18.33
N THR A 414 -63.77 0.40 -18.22
CA THR A 414 -64.32 -0.97 -18.42
C THR A 414 -63.23 -2.06 -18.30
N ASP A 415 -63.63 -3.15 -17.65
CA ASP A 415 -63.05 -4.50 -17.59
C ASP A 415 -62.61 -5.10 -18.94
N ASP A 416 -61.59 -5.99 -18.93
CA ASP A 416 -61.73 -7.45 -19.15
C ASP A 416 -60.33 -8.12 -19.04
N GLY A 417 -60.16 -9.20 -18.27
CA GLY A 417 -60.05 -10.57 -18.80
C GLY A 417 -58.66 -10.85 -19.41
N GLY A 418 -57.78 -11.67 -18.83
CA GLY A 418 -57.94 -13.11 -18.72
C GLY A 418 -57.35 -13.84 -19.95
N ALA A 419 -56.31 -14.65 -19.71
CA ALA A 419 -55.76 -15.72 -20.55
C ALA A 419 -54.90 -15.36 -21.80
N ARG A 420 -53.59 -15.57 -21.70
CA ARG A 420 -52.89 -16.80 -22.14
C ARG A 420 -51.45 -16.84 -21.65
#